data_AF-A0A0F8EE92-F1
#
_entry.id   AF-A0A0F8EE92-F1
#
_cell.length_a   1.000
_cell.length_b   1.000
_cell.length_c   1.000
_cell.angle_alpha   90.00
_cell.angle_beta   90.00
_cell.angle_gamma   90.00
#
_symmetry.space_group_name_H-M   'P 1'
#
loop_
_entity.id
_entity.type
_entity.pdbx_description
1 polymer ?
#
loop_
_entity_poly.entity_id
_entity_poly.type
_entity_poly.pdbx_seq_one_letter_code
_entity_poly.pdbx_strand_id
1 'polypeptide(L)'
;MESRRDKDIKQRKDLNADTLFSLIRSRFENLKDHRSEKAQIPLADAFMSAFAMFSLKDPSLLFFEARRSDTNLKTIYKVNKVPCDTQMRKILDEQDPASIEPLFSDIFHQLQRGKCLEKMVYLDDYYLFSIDGTGYFSSNKIHCKSCCTKTNSKTGEVTYHHQMLSGAIVHPDLKEVIPFAPEPIVKQDGETKNDIERNASKRYLDKLETFYYFLGF
;
A
#
# COMPACT_ATOMS: atom_id res chain seq x y z
N MET A 1 -26.97 -31.46 17.60
CA MET A 1 -25.81 -30.59 17.35
C MET A 1 -26.32 -29.44 16.49
N GLU A 2 -26.85 -28.41 17.14
CA GLU A 2 -27.56 -27.32 16.48
C GLU A 2 -26.62 -26.49 15.62
N SER A 3 -26.97 -26.40 14.34
CA SER A 3 -26.51 -25.39 13.39
C SER A 3 -26.62 -24.01 14.05
N ARG A 4 -25.47 -23.40 14.32
CA ARG A 4 -25.37 -21.96 14.59
C ARG A 4 -25.82 -21.25 13.31
N ARG A 5 -27.12 -21.01 13.21
CA ARG A 5 -27.73 -20.12 12.22
C ARG A 5 -26.91 -18.83 12.17
N ASP A 6 -26.47 -18.49 10.97
CA ASP A 6 -25.90 -17.21 10.61
C ASP A 6 -26.69 -16.11 11.33
N LYS A 7 -26.05 -15.41 12.26
CA LYS A 7 -26.51 -14.07 12.58
C LYS A 7 -26.43 -13.32 11.26
N ASP A 8 -27.53 -12.72 10.80
CA ASP A 8 -27.51 -11.80 9.66
C ASP A 8 -26.44 -10.73 9.94
N ILE A 9 -25.24 -10.93 9.39
CA ILE A 9 -24.17 -9.96 9.47
C ILE A 9 -24.61 -8.84 8.56
N LYS A 10 -25.13 -7.76 9.16
CA LYS A 10 -25.50 -6.55 8.43
C LYS A 10 -24.22 -5.94 7.83
N GLN A 11 -23.89 -6.35 6.61
CA GLN A 11 -22.74 -5.81 5.89
C GLN A 11 -22.96 -4.33 5.58
N ARG A 12 -21.92 -3.53 5.79
CA ARG A 12 -21.92 -2.14 5.36
C ARG A 12 -21.86 -2.11 3.83
N LYS A 13 -22.67 -1.26 3.21
CA LYS A 13 -22.76 -1.14 1.75
C LYS A 13 -21.40 -0.83 1.11
N ASP A 14 -20.72 0.20 1.59
CA ASP A 14 -19.48 0.71 0.96
C ASP A 14 -18.19 0.34 1.73
N LEU A 15 -18.33 -0.39 2.85
CA LEU A 15 -17.23 -0.78 3.73
C LEU A 15 -17.27 -2.28 4.00
N ASN A 16 -17.18 -3.06 2.93
CA ASN A 16 -16.99 -4.51 2.96
C ASN A 16 -15.90 -4.90 1.95
N ALA A 17 -15.41 -6.13 2.02
CA ALA A 17 -14.30 -6.60 1.18
C ALA A 17 -14.61 -6.44 -0.32
N ASP A 18 -15.81 -6.82 -0.77
CA ASP A 18 -16.16 -6.77 -2.19
C ASP A 18 -16.18 -5.33 -2.74
N THR A 19 -16.73 -4.38 -1.99
CA THR A 19 -16.79 -2.97 -2.41
C THR A 19 -15.43 -2.29 -2.33
N LEU A 20 -14.64 -2.56 -1.30
CA LEU A 20 -13.27 -2.06 -1.20
C LEU A 20 -12.38 -2.63 -2.30
N PHE A 21 -12.48 -3.92 -2.61
CA PHE A 21 -11.68 -4.53 -3.69
C PHE A 21 -12.13 -4.05 -5.07
N SER A 22 -13.43 -3.73 -5.23
CA SER A 22 -13.93 -3.08 -6.45
C SER A 22 -13.35 -1.67 -6.62
N LEU A 23 -13.27 -0.90 -5.52
CA LEU A 23 -12.66 0.43 -5.52
C LEU A 23 -11.18 0.37 -5.91
N ILE A 24 -10.42 -0.53 -5.29
CA ILE A 24 -9.00 -0.76 -5.60
C ILE A 24 -8.84 -1.12 -7.09
N ARG A 25 -9.62 -2.08 -7.58
CA ARG A 25 -9.57 -2.49 -9.00
C ARG A 25 -9.87 -1.31 -9.92
N SER A 26 -10.92 -0.54 -9.64
CA SER A 26 -11.29 0.61 -10.47
C SER A 26 -10.17 1.65 -10.55
N ARG A 27 -9.43 1.87 -9.45
CA ARG A 27 -8.23 2.73 -9.50
C ARG A 27 -7.14 2.16 -10.39
N PHE A 28 -6.86 0.86 -10.29
CA PHE A 28 -5.86 0.22 -11.15
C PHE A 28 -6.26 0.18 -12.63
N GLU A 29 -7.55 0.17 -12.96
CA GLU A 29 -8.05 0.28 -14.34
C GLU A 29 -7.82 1.69 -14.93
N ASN A 30 -7.70 2.72 -14.09
CA ASN A 30 -7.48 4.10 -14.50
C ASN A 30 -6.00 4.53 -14.43
N LEU A 31 -5.10 3.64 -14.03
CA LEU A 31 -3.67 3.91 -14.11
C LEU A 31 -3.22 4.03 -15.56
N LYS A 32 -2.32 4.97 -15.83
CA LYS A 32 -1.69 5.10 -17.15
C LYS A 32 -0.88 3.83 -17.44
N ASP A 33 -1.32 3.05 -18.42
CA ASP A 33 -0.57 1.88 -18.88
C ASP A 33 0.66 2.35 -19.65
N HIS A 34 1.84 2.05 -19.10
CA HIS A 34 3.14 2.35 -19.71
C HIS A 34 3.52 1.36 -20.81
N ARG A 35 2.77 0.25 -20.93
CA ARG A 35 3.06 -0.85 -21.85
C ARG A 35 2.36 -0.64 -23.19
N SER A 36 2.72 -1.49 -24.15
CA SER A 36 2.06 -1.53 -25.47
C SER A 36 0.57 -1.89 -25.35
N GLU A 37 -0.27 -1.31 -26.21
CA GLU A 37 -1.69 -1.69 -26.39
C GLU A 37 -1.90 -3.19 -26.68
N LYS A 38 -0.86 -3.91 -27.13
CA LYS A 38 -0.89 -5.36 -27.35
C LYS A 38 -0.69 -6.19 -26.08
N ALA A 39 -0.60 -5.55 -24.91
CA ALA A 39 -0.41 -6.22 -23.64
C ALA A 39 -1.51 -7.26 -23.38
N GLN A 40 -1.10 -8.50 -23.18
CA GLN A 40 -2.03 -9.63 -23.03
C GLN A 40 -2.66 -9.73 -21.64
N ILE A 41 -2.14 -8.98 -20.66
CA ILE A 41 -2.61 -8.97 -19.27
C ILE A 41 -3.00 -7.53 -18.94
N PRO A 42 -4.27 -7.28 -18.60
CA PRO A 42 -4.72 -5.96 -18.16
C PRO A 42 -3.86 -5.45 -17.01
N LEU A 43 -3.54 -4.16 -17.00
CA LEU A 43 -2.72 -3.56 -15.94
C LEU A 43 -3.35 -3.80 -14.57
N ALA A 44 -4.66 -3.59 -14.48
CA ALA A 44 -5.44 -3.84 -13.27
C ALA A 44 -5.33 -5.28 -12.76
N ASP A 45 -5.26 -6.28 -13.64
CA ASP A 45 -5.10 -7.68 -13.22
C ASP A 45 -3.72 -7.93 -12.60
N ALA A 46 -2.67 -7.28 -13.11
CA ALA A 46 -1.33 -7.37 -12.53
C ALA A 46 -1.26 -6.72 -11.14
N PHE A 47 -1.84 -5.52 -10.97
CA PHE A 47 -1.89 -4.85 -9.68
C PHE A 47 -2.81 -5.56 -8.67
N MET A 48 -3.99 -6.02 -9.09
CA MET A 48 -4.86 -6.82 -8.24
C MET A 48 -4.24 -8.16 -7.86
N SER A 49 -3.41 -8.75 -8.72
CA SER A 49 -2.60 -9.92 -8.37
C SER A 49 -1.60 -9.59 -7.27
N ALA A 50 -0.95 -8.42 -7.33
CA ALA A 50 0.04 -8.01 -6.32
C ALA A 50 -0.66 -7.79 -4.98
N PHE A 51 -1.78 -7.07 -5.02
CA PHE A 51 -2.66 -6.89 -3.88
C PHE A 51 -3.11 -8.23 -3.28
N ALA A 52 -3.57 -9.17 -4.10
CA ALA A 52 -4.00 -10.48 -3.66
C ALA A 52 -2.86 -11.28 -3.01
N MET A 53 -1.66 -11.26 -3.59
CA MET A 53 -0.48 -11.91 -3.01
C MET A 53 -0.19 -11.41 -1.59
N PHE A 54 -0.17 -10.08 -1.38
CA PHE A 54 0.06 -9.49 -0.06
C PHE A 54 -1.10 -9.78 0.91
N SER A 55 -2.35 -9.69 0.45
CA SER A 55 -3.55 -9.98 1.25
C SER A 55 -3.58 -11.45 1.72
N LEU A 56 -3.24 -12.38 0.84
CA LEU A 56 -3.15 -13.82 1.13
C LEU A 56 -1.87 -14.20 1.89
N LYS A 57 -0.93 -13.27 2.04
CA LYS A 57 0.38 -13.47 2.67
C LYS A 57 1.19 -14.57 2.00
N ASP A 58 1.11 -14.66 0.68
CA ASP A 58 1.92 -15.60 -0.07
C ASP A 58 3.41 -15.20 0.02
N PRO A 59 4.33 -16.15 0.23
CA PRO A 59 5.73 -15.86 0.56
C PRO A 59 6.55 -15.33 -0.62
N SER A 60 6.04 -15.48 -1.86
CA SER A 60 6.70 -15.00 -3.07
C SER A 60 5.73 -14.94 -4.25
N LEU A 61 6.10 -14.15 -5.26
CA LEU A 61 5.41 -14.10 -6.55
C LEU A 61 5.37 -15.46 -7.26
N LEU A 62 6.46 -16.25 -7.17
CA LEU A 62 6.52 -17.60 -7.73
C LEU A 62 5.51 -18.54 -7.04
N PHE A 63 5.35 -18.42 -5.72
CA PHE A 63 4.33 -19.16 -4.99
C PHE A 63 2.91 -18.73 -5.41
N PHE A 64 2.69 -17.42 -5.56
CA PHE A 64 1.41 -16.87 -6.01
C PHE A 64 1.05 -17.33 -7.43
N GLU A 65 2.02 -17.48 -8.33
CA GLU A 65 1.79 -17.97 -9.70
C GLU A 65 1.11 -19.35 -9.73
N ALA A 66 1.35 -20.21 -8.74
CA ALA A 66 0.69 -21.52 -8.63
C ALA A 66 -0.83 -21.43 -8.44
N ARG A 67 -1.36 -20.26 -8.06
CA ARG A 67 -2.81 -20.00 -7.88
C ARG A 67 -3.54 -19.59 -9.15
N ARG A 68 -2.90 -19.65 -10.33
CA ARG A 68 -3.53 -19.26 -11.61
C ARG A 68 -4.89 -19.90 -11.90
N SER A 69 -5.11 -21.12 -11.42
CA SER A 69 -6.37 -21.87 -11.59
C SER A 69 -7.35 -21.64 -10.44
N ASP A 70 -6.98 -20.86 -9.42
CA ASP A 70 -7.82 -20.57 -8.26
C ASP A 70 -8.95 -19.60 -8.65
N THR A 71 -10.18 -20.13 -8.68
CA THR A 71 -11.37 -19.37 -9.02
C THR A 71 -11.65 -18.24 -8.02
N ASN A 72 -11.13 -18.32 -6.79
CA ASN A 72 -11.29 -17.29 -5.77
C ASN A 72 -10.56 -15.99 -6.14
N LEU A 73 -9.47 -16.07 -6.91
CA LEU A 73 -8.78 -14.87 -7.40
C LEU A 73 -9.70 -14.06 -8.31
N LYS A 74 -10.53 -14.72 -9.11
CA LYS A 74 -11.50 -14.06 -9.98
C LYS A 74 -12.70 -13.55 -9.20
N THR A 75 -13.26 -14.33 -8.28
CA THR A 75 -14.50 -13.95 -7.58
C THR A 75 -14.27 -12.90 -6.50
N ILE A 76 -13.23 -13.06 -5.68
CA ILE A 76 -12.92 -12.18 -4.54
C ILE A 76 -12.04 -11.02 -5.00
N TYR A 77 -10.87 -11.32 -5.57
CA TYR A 77 -9.87 -10.32 -5.94
C TYR A 77 -10.10 -9.73 -7.34
N LYS A 78 -11.12 -10.19 -8.07
CA LYS A 78 -11.50 -9.68 -9.40
C LYS A 78 -10.35 -9.77 -10.40
N VAL A 79 -9.46 -10.75 -10.27
CA VAL A 79 -8.34 -10.99 -11.20
C VAL A 79 -8.79 -11.97 -12.28
N ASN A 80 -8.80 -11.54 -13.55
CA ASN A 80 -9.17 -12.44 -14.65
C ASN A 80 -7.98 -13.24 -15.16
N LYS A 81 -6.79 -12.61 -15.21
CA LYS A 81 -5.57 -13.22 -15.73
C LYS A 81 -4.38 -12.92 -14.84
N VAL A 82 -3.95 -13.93 -14.09
CA VAL A 82 -2.78 -13.85 -13.22
C VAL A 82 -1.48 -13.91 -14.05
N PRO A 83 -0.61 -12.88 -13.98
CA PRO A 83 0.69 -12.88 -14.66
C PRO A 83 1.64 -13.96 -14.14
N CYS A 84 2.70 -14.28 -14.88
CA CYS A 84 3.84 -15.01 -14.30
C CYS A 84 4.66 -14.11 -13.41
N ASP A 85 5.42 -14.72 -12.51
CA ASP A 85 6.33 -14.06 -11.62
C ASP A 85 7.18 -13.00 -12.35
N THR A 86 7.84 -13.40 -13.45
CA THR A 86 8.71 -12.51 -14.24
C THR A 86 7.94 -11.37 -14.91
N GLN A 87 6.75 -11.66 -15.47
CA GLN A 87 5.91 -10.64 -16.09
C GLN A 87 5.35 -9.67 -15.06
N MET A 88 4.98 -10.17 -13.89
CA MET A 88 4.43 -9.37 -12.80
C MET A 88 5.47 -8.38 -12.28
N ARG A 89 6.71 -8.83 -12.00
CA ARG A 89 7.81 -7.93 -11.63
C ARG A 89 8.00 -6.83 -12.67
N LYS A 90 8.15 -7.21 -13.95
CA LYS A 90 8.37 -6.24 -15.03
C LYS A 90 7.26 -5.19 -15.12
N ILE A 91 5.99 -5.59 -15.01
CA ILE A 91 4.86 -4.65 -15.09
C ILE A 91 4.88 -3.67 -13.91
N LEU A 92 5.13 -4.18 -12.69
CA LEU A 92 5.07 -3.39 -11.47
C LEU A 92 6.29 -2.47 -11.31
N ASP A 93 7.49 -2.95 -11.64
CA ASP A 93 8.76 -2.22 -11.47
C ASP A 93 8.82 -0.95 -12.33
N GLU A 94 8.13 -0.94 -13.47
CA GLU A 94 8.06 0.20 -14.41
C GLU A 94 6.99 1.23 -14.01
N GLN A 95 6.11 0.92 -13.04
CA GLN A 95 5.08 1.86 -12.59
C GLN A 95 5.63 2.82 -11.53
N ASP A 96 5.34 4.11 -11.69
CA ASP A 96 5.61 5.12 -10.66
C ASP A 96 4.77 4.87 -9.40
N PRO A 97 5.38 4.64 -8.22
CA PRO A 97 4.65 4.45 -6.96
C PRO A 97 3.71 5.62 -6.61
N ALA A 98 4.05 6.85 -6.99
CA ALA A 98 3.22 8.03 -6.70
C ALA A 98 1.82 7.94 -7.34
N SER A 99 1.69 7.19 -8.44
CA SER A 99 0.40 6.96 -9.11
C SER A 99 -0.57 6.09 -8.30
N ILE A 100 -0.07 5.33 -7.31
CA ILE A 100 -0.86 4.43 -6.46
C ILE A 100 -1.27 5.12 -5.15
N GLU A 101 -0.52 6.13 -4.68
CA GLU A 101 -0.81 6.85 -3.44
C GLU A 101 -2.26 7.34 -3.30
N PRO A 102 -2.91 7.90 -4.35
CA PRO A 102 -4.31 8.36 -4.25
C PRO A 102 -5.31 7.28 -3.80
N LEU A 103 -5.00 6.00 -4.01
CA LEU A 103 -5.84 4.88 -3.58
C LEU A 103 -6.09 4.90 -2.06
N PHE A 104 -5.10 5.30 -1.28
CA PHE A 104 -5.27 5.40 0.18
C PHE A 104 -6.29 6.49 0.51
N SER A 105 -6.25 7.64 -0.16
CA SER A 105 -7.24 8.70 0.04
C SER A 105 -8.65 8.23 -0.32
N ASP A 106 -8.83 7.42 -1.36
CA ASP A 106 -10.16 6.88 -1.69
C ASP A 106 -10.76 6.02 -0.58
N ILE A 107 -9.93 5.20 0.07
CA ILE A 107 -10.34 4.38 1.19
C ILE A 107 -10.76 5.29 2.36
N PHE A 108 -10.01 6.35 2.63
CA PHE A 108 -10.39 7.34 3.66
C PHE A 108 -11.72 8.02 3.34
N HIS A 109 -12.02 8.35 2.09
CA HIS A 109 -13.33 8.88 1.71
C HIS A 109 -14.47 7.88 2.01
N GLN A 110 -14.26 6.58 1.80
CA GLN A 110 -15.25 5.57 2.21
C GLN A 110 -15.42 5.52 3.72
N LEU A 111 -14.33 5.63 4.48
CA LEU A 111 -14.35 5.66 5.94
C LEU A 111 -15.05 6.90 6.48
N GLN A 112 -14.84 8.06 5.86
CA GLN A 112 -15.52 9.32 6.18
C GLN A 112 -17.03 9.19 5.97
N ARG A 113 -17.46 8.78 4.77
CA ARG A 113 -18.87 8.58 4.43
C ARG A 113 -19.54 7.53 5.33
N GLY A 114 -18.79 6.51 5.72
CA GLY A 114 -19.23 5.46 6.63
C GLY A 114 -19.22 5.83 8.11
N LYS A 115 -18.89 7.09 8.46
CA LYS A 115 -18.75 7.58 9.84
C LYS A 115 -17.80 6.73 10.69
N CYS A 116 -16.79 6.14 10.06
CA CYS A 116 -15.75 5.39 10.78
C CYS A 116 -14.74 6.34 11.41
N LEU A 117 -14.41 7.44 10.72
CA LEU A 117 -13.45 8.42 11.20
C LEU A 117 -13.96 9.17 12.44
N GLU A 118 -15.27 9.46 12.54
CA GLU A 118 -15.87 10.08 13.73
C GLU A 118 -15.58 9.29 15.02
N LYS A 119 -15.43 7.96 14.92
CA LYS A 119 -15.12 7.10 16.07
C LYS A 119 -13.65 7.17 16.51
N MET A 120 -12.78 7.68 15.65
CA MET A 120 -11.34 7.81 15.91
C MET A 120 -10.98 9.16 16.51
N VAL A 121 -11.94 10.08 16.63
CA VAL A 121 -11.76 11.35 17.34
C VAL A 121 -11.50 11.09 18.81
N TYR A 122 -10.52 11.77 19.40
CA TYR A 122 -10.11 11.54 20.78
C TYR A 122 -10.05 12.82 21.63
N LEU A 123 -9.02 13.64 21.49
CA LEU A 123 -8.77 14.80 22.35
C LEU A 123 -9.22 16.08 21.63
N ASP A 124 -10.15 16.83 22.22
CA ASP A 124 -10.62 18.13 21.73
C ASP A 124 -10.99 18.13 20.22
N ASP A 125 -11.74 17.13 19.79
CA ASP A 125 -12.14 16.91 18.40
C ASP A 125 -10.99 16.58 17.41
N TYR A 126 -9.78 16.30 17.92
CA TYR A 126 -8.63 15.87 17.11
C TYR A 126 -8.45 14.36 17.03
N TYR A 127 -7.80 13.92 15.96
CA TYR A 127 -7.29 12.56 15.79
C TYR A 127 -5.93 12.39 16.46
N LEU A 128 -5.69 11.22 17.07
CA LEU A 128 -4.34 10.85 17.48
C LEU A 128 -3.60 10.26 16.26
N PHE A 129 -2.58 10.99 15.81
CA PHE A 129 -1.75 10.61 14.67
C PHE A 129 -0.39 10.08 15.14
N SER A 130 -0.14 8.79 14.88
CA SER A 130 1.14 8.15 15.20
C SER A 130 1.99 8.05 13.94
N ILE A 131 3.26 8.45 14.03
CA ILE A 131 4.22 8.43 12.94
C ILE A 131 5.52 7.75 13.38
N ASP A 132 6.06 6.86 12.54
CA ASP A 132 7.32 6.15 12.83
C ASP A 132 8.09 5.80 11.55
N GLY A 133 9.42 5.76 11.66
CA GLY A 133 10.33 5.35 10.59
C GLY A 133 10.65 3.85 10.70
N THR A 134 10.52 3.11 9.60
CA THR A 134 10.75 1.67 9.58
C THR A 134 11.69 1.23 8.46
N GLY A 135 12.46 0.17 8.72
CA GLY A 135 13.32 -0.48 7.73
C GLY A 135 12.54 -1.51 6.93
N TYR A 136 12.51 -1.34 5.61
CA TYR A 136 11.82 -2.26 4.70
C TYR A 136 12.76 -3.34 4.14
N PHE A 137 13.97 -2.94 3.74
CA PHE A 137 14.94 -3.83 3.11
C PHE A 137 16.38 -3.45 3.49
N SER A 138 17.25 -4.45 3.63
CA SER A 138 18.69 -4.25 3.86
C SER A 138 19.49 -5.36 3.19
N SER A 139 20.55 -5.01 2.47
CA SER A 139 21.45 -5.97 1.82
C SER A 139 22.83 -5.37 1.58
N ASN A 140 23.85 -6.23 1.54
CA ASN A 140 25.22 -5.84 1.21
C ASN A 140 25.54 -6.13 -0.27
N LYS A 141 24.57 -6.69 -1.01
CA LYS A 141 24.73 -7.11 -2.42
C LYS A 141 23.64 -6.57 -3.33
N ILE A 142 22.39 -6.64 -2.89
CA ILE A 142 21.23 -6.23 -3.68
C ILE A 142 20.98 -4.75 -3.42
N HIS A 143 20.90 -3.97 -4.49
CA HIS A 143 20.72 -2.52 -4.42
C HIS A 143 19.98 -1.99 -5.65
N CYS A 144 19.40 -0.81 -5.52
CA CYS A 144 18.87 -0.01 -6.62
C CYS A 144 19.27 1.46 -6.45
N LYS A 145 18.93 2.30 -7.44
CA LYS A 145 19.25 3.74 -7.44
C LYS A 145 18.63 4.50 -6.26
N SER A 146 17.52 3.99 -5.72
CA SER A 146 16.76 4.62 -4.63
C SER A 146 17.21 4.17 -3.24
N CYS A 147 18.17 3.23 -3.13
CA CYS A 147 18.69 2.80 -1.83
C CYS A 147 19.47 3.91 -1.12
N CYS A 148 19.29 4.02 0.19
CA CYS A 148 20.22 4.69 1.08
C CYS A 148 21.43 3.79 1.35
N THR A 149 22.60 4.38 1.60
CA THR A 149 23.85 3.61 1.82
C THR A 149 24.47 3.89 3.18
N LYS A 150 24.95 2.85 3.85
CA LYS A 150 25.71 2.97 5.09
C LYS A 150 27.04 2.25 4.93
N THR A 151 28.13 2.96 5.15
CA THR A 151 29.48 2.37 5.14
C THR A 151 29.95 2.14 6.57
N ASN A 152 30.34 0.91 6.89
CA ASN A 152 30.95 0.58 8.16
C ASN A 152 32.35 1.21 8.26
N SER A 153 32.59 2.06 9.25
CA SER A 153 33.86 2.78 9.40
C SER A 153 35.06 1.88 9.74
N LYS A 154 34.82 0.69 10.29
CA LYS A 154 35.87 -0.27 10.67
C LYS A 154 36.19 -1.26 9.56
N THR A 155 35.17 -1.77 8.87
CA THR A 155 35.34 -2.82 7.84
C THR A 155 35.33 -2.27 6.41
N GLY A 156 34.87 -1.04 6.20
CA GLY A 156 34.64 -0.45 4.87
C GLY A 156 33.43 -1.05 4.13
N GLU A 157 32.70 -1.98 4.75
CA GLU A 157 31.58 -2.67 4.12
C GLU A 157 30.38 -1.73 3.90
N VAL A 158 29.78 -1.81 2.72
CA VAL A 158 28.62 -1.01 2.33
C VAL A 158 27.34 -1.84 2.46
N THR A 159 26.37 -1.29 3.20
CA THR A 159 25.01 -1.81 3.30
C THR A 159 24.03 -0.86 2.61
N TYR A 160 23.25 -1.40 1.69
CA TYR A 160 22.16 -0.74 0.99
C TYR A 160 20.86 -1.03 1.71
N HIS A 161 20.03 -0.02 1.91
CA HIS A 161 18.77 -0.17 2.62
C HIS A 161 17.67 0.73 2.07
N HIS A 162 16.43 0.27 2.25
CA HIS A 162 15.22 1.06 2.09
C HIS A 162 14.56 1.26 3.43
N GLN A 163 14.20 2.50 3.71
CA GLN A 163 13.38 2.87 4.84
C GLN A 163 12.12 3.58 4.35
N MET A 164 11.09 3.58 5.18
CA MET A 164 9.83 4.26 4.93
C MET A 164 9.37 4.93 6.21
N LEU A 165 8.78 6.09 6.08
CA LEU A 165 8.03 6.76 7.13
C LEU A 165 6.56 6.36 6.98
N SER A 166 5.92 5.94 8.06
CA SER A 166 4.53 5.52 8.05
C SER A 166 3.76 6.23 9.14
N GLY A 167 2.56 6.69 8.80
CA GLY A 167 1.61 7.31 9.71
C GLY A 167 0.30 6.55 9.77
N ALA A 168 -0.36 6.62 10.92
CA ALA A 168 -1.71 6.06 11.09
C ALA A 168 -2.54 6.87 12.09
N ILE A 169 -3.85 6.90 11.87
CA ILE A 169 -4.81 7.29 12.91
C ILE A 169 -4.95 6.12 13.87
N VAL A 170 -4.75 6.40 15.15
CA VAL A 170 -4.88 5.46 16.26
C VAL A 170 -5.84 6.02 17.31
N HIS A 171 -6.36 5.17 18.19
CA HIS A 171 -7.19 5.60 19.31
C HIS A 171 -6.89 4.68 20.51
N PRO A 172 -6.63 5.21 21.72
CA PRO A 172 -6.20 4.40 22.86
C PRO A 172 -7.22 3.31 23.26
N ASP A 173 -8.50 3.58 23.08
CA ASP A 173 -9.58 2.63 23.44
C ASP A 173 -10.05 1.73 22.28
N LEU A 174 -9.48 1.87 21.06
CA LEU A 174 -9.88 1.07 19.89
C LEU A 174 -8.71 0.21 19.41
N LYS A 175 -9.04 -0.93 18.79
CA LYS A 175 -8.03 -1.85 18.25
C LYS A 175 -7.72 -1.54 16.78
N GLU A 176 -8.63 -0.84 16.12
CA GLU A 176 -8.54 -0.44 14.74
C GLU A 176 -7.46 0.62 14.55
N VAL A 177 -6.68 0.46 13.49
CA VAL A 177 -5.64 1.40 13.06
C VAL A 177 -5.91 1.72 11.60
N ILE A 178 -5.85 3.00 11.23
CA ILE A 178 -6.13 3.44 9.86
C ILE A 178 -4.84 4.02 9.29
N PRO A 179 -4.07 3.24 8.50
CA PRO A 179 -2.80 3.67 7.96
C PRO A 179 -2.99 4.60 6.74
N PHE A 180 -2.16 5.63 6.66
CA PHE A 180 -2.03 6.47 5.47
C PHE A 180 -1.10 5.79 4.46
N ALA A 181 -1.00 6.37 3.25
CA ALA A 181 0.08 5.98 2.33
C ALA A 181 1.43 6.20 3.04
N PRO A 182 2.42 5.29 2.91
CA PRO A 182 3.74 5.51 3.49
C PRO A 182 4.59 6.44 2.61
N GLU A 183 5.53 7.16 3.21
CA GLU A 183 6.49 8.02 2.52
C GLU A 183 7.88 7.35 2.46
N PRO A 184 8.41 7.03 1.28
CA PRO A 184 9.74 6.43 1.17
C PRO A 184 10.86 7.37 1.65
N ILE A 185 11.78 6.83 2.44
CA ILE A 185 13.03 7.51 2.83
C ILE A 185 14.11 6.99 1.88
N VAL A 186 14.23 7.68 0.75
CA VAL A 186 15.07 7.26 -0.38
C VAL A 186 15.88 8.45 -0.88
N LYS A 187 17.08 8.16 -1.41
CA LYS A 187 17.89 9.18 -2.07
C LYS A 187 17.08 9.83 -3.20
N GLN A 188 16.87 11.14 -3.09
CA GLN A 188 16.11 11.92 -4.05
C GLN A 188 16.93 12.12 -5.33
N ASP A 189 16.25 12.32 -6.45
CA ASP A 189 16.93 12.58 -7.72
C ASP A 189 17.76 13.88 -7.62
N GLY A 190 18.98 13.85 -8.16
CA GLY A 190 19.94 14.95 -8.05
C GLY A 190 20.66 15.07 -6.70
N GLU A 191 20.28 14.33 -5.65
CA GLU A 191 20.92 14.41 -4.33
C GLU A 191 22.11 13.47 -4.18
N THR A 192 23.19 13.97 -3.60
CA THR A 192 24.40 13.17 -3.33
C THR A 192 24.35 12.46 -1.98
N LYS A 193 23.56 12.99 -1.04
CA LYS A 193 23.42 12.47 0.33
C LYS A 193 22.23 11.53 0.44
N ASN A 194 22.25 10.67 1.48
CA ASN A 194 21.07 9.90 1.84
C ASN A 194 19.97 10.83 2.31
N ASP A 195 18.73 10.39 2.12
CA ASP A 195 17.58 11.01 2.75
C ASP A 195 17.47 10.63 4.23
N ILE A 196 16.68 11.39 4.97
CA ILE A 196 16.51 11.22 6.42
C ILE A 196 15.04 11.35 6.80
N GLU A 197 14.66 10.74 7.93
CA GLU A 197 13.29 10.78 8.48
C GLU A 197 12.73 12.19 8.59
N ARG A 198 13.54 13.18 8.97
CA ARG A 198 13.10 14.57 9.08
C ARG A 198 12.65 15.16 7.74
N ASN A 199 13.33 14.84 6.65
CA ASN A 199 12.97 15.36 5.33
C ASN A 199 11.74 14.63 4.77
N ALA A 200 11.70 13.31 4.96
CA ALA A 200 10.52 12.52 4.64
C ALA A 200 9.28 13.01 5.42
N SER A 201 9.43 13.36 6.70
CA SER A 201 8.33 13.87 7.54
C SER A 201 7.74 15.16 6.98
N LYS A 202 8.56 16.06 6.42
CA LYS A 202 8.06 17.30 5.79
C LYS A 202 7.23 16.98 4.55
N ARG A 203 7.77 16.19 3.61
CA ARG A 203 7.04 15.76 2.42
C ARG A 203 5.76 15.02 2.79
N TYR A 204 5.82 14.24 3.88
CA TYR A 204 4.70 13.48 4.35
C TYR A 204 3.57 14.37 4.86
N LEU A 205 3.87 15.37 5.69
CA LEU A 205 2.90 16.36 6.16
C LEU A 205 2.28 17.13 4.98
N ASP A 206 3.08 17.57 4.01
CA ASP A 206 2.58 18.26 2.80
C ASP A 206 1.58 17.37 2.02
N LYS A 207 1.86 16.06 1.92
CA LYS A 207 0.94 15.09 1.29
C LYS A 207 -0.32 14.86 2.12
N LEU A 208 -0.23 14.84 3.45
CA LEU A 208 -1.39 14.71 4.34
C LEU A 208 -2.35 15.88 4.16
N GLU A 209 -1.83 17.12 4.17
CA GLU A 209 -2.60 18.33 3.93
C GLU A 209 -3.27 18.32 2.54
N THR A 210 -2.56 17.81 1.52
CA THR A 210 -3.07 17.79 0.14
C THR A 210 -4.14 16.71 -0.09
N PHE A 211 -3.82 15.45 0.23
CA PHE A 211 -4.68 14.30 -0.12
C PHE A 211 -5.74 13.99 0.92
N TYR A 212 -5.60 14.54 2.13
CA TYR A 212 -6.48 14.26 3.26
C TYR A 212 -6.98 15.55 3.94
N TYR A 213 -7.06 16.65 3.19
CA TYR A 213 -7.54 17.97 3.66
C TYR A 213 -8.84 17.91 4.46
N PHE A 214 -9.73 16.96 4.15
CA PHE A 214 -11.02 16.76 4.83
C PHE A 214 -10.89 16.24 6.27
N LEU A 215 -9.69 15.86 6.71
CA LEU A 215 -9.38 15.50 8.10
C LEU A 215 -9.06 16.72 8.97
N GLY A 216 -8.82 17.90 8.37
CA GLY A 216 -8.55 19.14 9.11
C GLY A 216 -7.20 19.15 9.84
N PHE A 217 -6.16 18.57 9.21
CA PHE A 217 -4.78 18.68 9.66
C PHE A 217 -4.27 20.13 9.65
#